data_AF-A0A4P5W205-F1
#
_entry.id   AF-A0A4P5W205-F1
#
_cell.length_a   1.000
_cell.length_b   1.000
_cell.length_c   1.000
_cell.angle_alpha   90.00
_cell.angle_beta   90.00
_cell.angle_gamma   90.00
#
_symmetry.space_group_name_H-M   'P 1'
#
loop_
_entity.id
_entity.type
_entity.pdbx_description
1 polymer ?
#
loop_
_entity_poly.entity_id
_entity_poly.type
_entity_poly.pdbx_seq_one_letter_code
_entity_poly.pdbx_strand_id
1 'polypeptide(L)'
;MADRLTTVLPPGYPALLAELKERILRARLRAVSAANREVMMLYFDLGRSIVEQQAQDGWGRGVIDRLALDLKLEFPDVEGFSPRNLWRMRAFYLAWRGDSGILPQSVAELPWGHNGVLLEKLRDVPARRWYAVNALERGWSRAALTAHINGRLHQREGMAISNFAGALPPLTSDLAQQAT
;
A
#
# COMPACT_ATOMS: atom_id res chain seq x y z
N MET A 1 6.40 -45.27 14.27
CA MET A 1 6.13 -44.53 15.51
C MET A 1 7.38 -43.76 15.87
N ALA A 2 7.44 -42.47 15.55
CA ALA A 2 8.59 -41.64 15.93
C ALA A 2 8.36 -41.14 17.35
N ASP A 3 9.17 -41.67 18.27
CA ASP A 3 9.25 -41.27 19.66
C ASP A 3 9.65 -39.78 19.70
N ARG A 4 8.67 -38.91 19.96
CA ARG A 4 8.91 -37.51 20.24
C ARG A 4 9.43 -37.44 21.68
N LEU A 5 10.74 -37.59 21.83
CA LEU A 5 11.43 -37.17 23.03
C LEU A 5 10.93 -35.76 23.38
N THR A 6 10.25 -35.68 24.53
CA THR A 6 9.73 -34.43 25.05
C THR A 6 10.93 -33.66 25.58
N THR A 7 11.64 -32.97 24.69
CA THR A 7 12.81 -32.19 25.06
C THR A 7 12.37 -31.13 26.06
N VAL A 8 12.78 -31.28 27.32
CA VAL A 8 12.56 -30.26 28.34
C VAL A 8 13.37 -29.03 27.91
N LEU A 9 12.67 -27.98 27.51
CA LEU A 9 13.29 -26.75 27.05
C LEU A 9 13.97 -26.06 28.25
N PRO A 10 15.18 -25.49 28.07
CA PRO A 10 15.88 -24.85 29.17
C PRO A 10 15.11 -23.61 29.67
N PRO A 11 15.27 -23.24 30.95
CA PRO A 11 14.76 -21.98 31.46
C PRO A 11 15.19 -20.82 30.58
N GLY A 12 14.25 -19.96 30.19
CA GLY A 12 14.49 -18.80 29.32
C GLY A 12 14.31 -19.04 27.81
N TYR A 13 14.26 -20.28 27.33
CA TYR A 13 14.00 -20.55 25.90
C TYR A 13 12.67 -19.97 25.40
N PRO A 14 11.51 -20.12 26.09
CA PRO A 14 10.26 -19.55 25.60
C PRO A 14 10.29 -18.02 25.48
N ALA A 15 10.98 -17.33 26.40
CA ALA A 15 11.15 -15.88 26.38
C ALA A 15 12.03 -15.44 25.19
N LEU A 16 13.17 -16.10 24.99
CA LEU A 16 14.03 -15.87 23.83
C LEU A 16 13.29 -16.11 22.51
N LEU A 17 12.52 -17.21 22.42
CA LEU A 17 11.75 -17.52 21.21
C LEU A 17 10.69 -16.45 20.92
N ALA A 18 10.00 -15.94 21.96
CA ALA A 18 9.04 -14.85 21.80
C ALA A 18 9.71 -13.56 21.31
N GLU A 19 10.84 -13.17 21.89
CA GLU A 19 11.63 -12.01 21.47
C GLU A 19 12.09 -12.14 20.01
N LEU A 20 12.65 -13.28 19.63
CA LEU A 20 13.14 -13.52 18.27
C LEU A 20 12.00 -13.50 17.25
N LYS A 21 10.85 -14.10 17.56
CA LYS A 21 9.65 -14.02 16.71
C LYS A 21 9.24 -12.58 16.48
N GLU A 22 9.17 -11.77 17.53
CA GLU A 22 8.81 -10.37 17.43
C GLU A 22 9.81 -9.58 16.57
N ARG A 23 11.11 -9.79 16.77
CA ARG A 23 12.18 -9.15 15.98
C ARG A 23 12.08 -9.52 14.50
N ILE A 24 11.81 -10.77 14.18
CA ILE A 24 11.62 -11.26 12.80
C ILE A 24 10.40 -10.58 12.16
N LEU A 25 9.27 -10.55 12.86
CA LEU A 25 8.04 -9.91 12.37
C LEU A 25 8.25 -8.40 12.12
N ARG A 26 8.89 -7.69 13.05
CA ARG A 26 9.24 -6.27 12.87
C ARG A 26 10.15 -6.03 11.67
N ALA A 27 11.14 -6.90 11.45
CA ALA A 27 12.05 -6.80 10.31
C ALA A 27 11.33 -7.01 8.98
N ARG A 28 10.47 -8.04 8.89
CA ARG A 28 9.64 -8.29 7.71
C ARG A 28 8.73 -7.12 7.39
N LEU A 29 8.05 -6.59 8.40
CA LEU A 29 7.14 -5.46 8.20
C LEU A 29 7.87 -4.22 7.67
N ARG A 30 9.06 -3.89 8.20
CA ARG A 30 9.88 -2.80 7.67
C ARG A 30 10.28 -3.02 6.22
N ALA A 31 10.70 -4.23 5.87
CA ALA A 31 11.10 -4.56 4.51
C ALA A 31 9.94 -4.35 3.52
N VAL A 32 8.74 -4.79 3.88
CA VAL A 32 7.56 -4.65 3.03
C VAL A 32 7.10 -3.20 2.95
N SER A 33 7.07 -2.47 4.07
CA SER A 33 6.74 -1.04 4.06
C SER A 33 7.72 -0.23 3.19
N ALA A 34 9.02 -0.56 3.25
CA ALA A 34 10.02 0.07 2.38
C ALA A 34 9.79 -0.27 0.90
N ALA A 35 9.54 -1.54 0.57
CA ALA A 35 9.24 -1.96 -0.80
C ALA A 35 7.96 -1.28 -1.34
N ASN A 36 6.89 -1.23 -0.53
CA ASN A 36 5.66 -0.52 -0.88
C ASN A 36 5.94 0.94 -1.21
N ARG A 37 6.75 1.62 -0.38
CA ARG A 37 7.10 3.02 -0.60
C ARG A 37 7.73 3.23 -1.97
N GLU A 38 8.73 2.42 -2.33
CA GLU A 38 9.40 2.53 -3.63
C GLU A 38 8.45 2.28 -4.80
N VAL A 39 7.61 1.24 -4.72
CA VAL A 39 6.65 0.93 -5.78
C VAL A 39 5.60 2.05 -5.91
N MET A 40 5.11 2.59 -4.79
CA MET A 40 4.10 3.66 -4.82
C MET A 40 4.68 4.98 -5.34
N MET A 41 5.93 5.30 -5.00
CA MET A 41 6.63 6.45 -5.57
C MET A 41 6.83 6.29 -7.08
N LEU A 42 7.31 5.12 -7.53
CA LEU A 42 7.43 4.83 -8.96
C LEU A 42 6.10 4.98 -9.69
N TYR A 43 5.02 4.42 -9.15
CA TYR A 43 3.69 4.49 -9.76
C TYR A 43 3.14 5.92 -9.78
N PHE A 44 3.44 6.71 -8.76
CA PHE A 44 3.09 8.13 -8.71
C PHE A 44 3.86 8.92 -9.78
N ASP A 45 5.17 8.68 -9.93
CA ASP A 45 6.01 9.33 -10.93
C ASP A 45 5.61 8.95 -12.37
N LEU A 46 5.34 7.67 -12.64
CA LEU A 46 4.81 7.23 -13.94
C LEU A 46 3.47 7.89 -14.24
N GLY A 47 2.59 8.00 -13.24
CA GLY A 47 1.34 8.74 -13.36
C GLY A 47 1.54 10.22 -13.70
N ARG A 48 2.53 10.87 -13.08
CA ARG A 48 2.93 12.26 -13.38
C ARG A 48 3.37 12.39 -14.83
N SER A 49 4.33 11.57 -15.26
CA SER A 49 4.86 11.61 -16.63
C SER A 49 3.76 11.42 -17.67
N ILE A 50 2.82 10.49 -17.44
CA ILE A 50 1.67 10.32 -18.34
C ILE A 50 0.82 11.59 -18.41
N VAL A 51 0.52 12.23 -17.27
CA VAL A 51 -0.27 13.48 -17.26
C VAL A 51 0.46 14.63 -17.96
N GLU A 52 1.76 14.74 -17.78
CA GLU A 52 2.59 15.78 -18.42
C GLU A 52 2.62 15.60 -19.94
N GLN A 53 2.87 14.38 -20.44
CA GLN A 53 2.87 14.11 -21.87
C GLN A 53 1.49 14.27 -22.53
N GLN A 54 0.42 14.03 -21.77
CA GLN A 54 -0.93 14.35 -22.24
C GLN A 54 -1.17 15.85 -22.40
N ALA A 55 -0.62 16.66 -21.51
CA ALA A 55 -0.75 18.11 -21.56
C ALA A 55 0.13 18.75 -22.64
N GLN A 56 1.35 18.22 -22.84
CA GLN A 56 2.33 18.77 -23.78
C GLN A 56 2.09 18.30 -25.22
N ASP A 57 1.91 16.99 -25.40
CA ASP A 57 1.94 16.34 -26.72
C ASP A 57 0.60 15.68 -27.08
N GLY A 58 -0.44 15.81 -26.25
CA GLY A 58 -1.77 15.28 -26.53
C GLY A 58 -1.86 13.75 -26.54
N TRP A 59 -1.01 13.05 -25.77
CA TRP A 59 -0.95 11.59 -25.75
C TRP A 59 -2.32 10.91 -25.52
N GLY A 60 -2.86 10.30 -26.57
CA GLY A 60 -4.11 9.56 -26.52
C GLY A 60 -3.95 8.13 -26.01
N ARG A 61 -5.06 7.39 -25.98
CA ARG A 61 -5.10 5.98 -25.55
C ARG A 61 -4.08 5.09 -26.27
N GLY A 62 -3.95 5.21 -27.58
CA GLY A 62 -3.03 4.37 -28.36
C GLY A 62 -1.57 4.49 -27.92
N VAL A 63 -1.12 5.69 -27.56
CA VAL A 63 0.27 5.91 -27.10
C VAL A 63 0.50 5.28 -25.73
N ILE A 64 -0.47 5.39 -24.82
CA ILE A 64 -0.39 4.78 -23.49
C ILE A 64 -0.43 3.24 -23.58
N ASP A 65 -1.26 2.69 -24.45
CA ASP A 65 -1.33 1.25 -24.68
C ASP A 65 -0.01 0.73 -25.27
N ARG A 66 0.60 1.49 -26.20
CA ARG A 66 1.93 1.18 -26.74
C ARG A 66 3.02 1.24 -25.65
N LEU A 67 3.04 2.30 -24.84
CA LEU A 67 3.98 2.45 -23.72
C LEU A 67 3.89 1.25 -22.76
N ALA A 68 2.70 0.80 -22.43
CA ALA A 68 2.51 -0.38 -21.58
C ALA A 68 3.11 -1.65 -22.20
N LEU A 69 2.92 -1.86 -23.51
CA LEU A 69 3.52 -2.98 -24.22
C LEU A 69 5.05 -2.90 -24.20
N ASP A 70 5.62 -1.74 -24.51
CA ASP A 70 7.07 -1.55 -24.54
C ASP A 70 7.70 -1.74 -23.15
N LEU A 71 7.09 -1.22 -22.09
CA LEU A 71 7.54 -1.46 -20.71
C LEU A 71 7.48 -2.93 -20.31
N LYS A 72 6.43 -3.66 -20.72
CA LYS A 72 6.30 -5.08 -20.43
C LYS A 72 7.30 -5.93 -21.22
N LEU A 73 7.67 -5.52 -22.43
CA LEU A 73 8.68 -6.18 -23.23
C LEU A 73 10.08 -5.99 -22.62
N GLU A 74 10.38 -4.79 -22.14
CA GLU A 74 11.66 -4.47 -21.48
C GLU A 74 11.79 -5.12 -20.09
N PHE A 75 10.68 -5.18 -19.35
CA PHE A 75 10.64 -5.71 -17.98
C PHE A 75 9.64 -6.87 -17.84
N PRO A 76 9.88 -8.03 -18.47
CA PRO A 76 8.91 -9.13 -18.53
C PRO A 76 8.60 -9.77 -17.17
N ASP A 77 9.58 -9.75 -16.25
CA ASP A 77 9.44 -10.34 -14.90
C ASP A 77 8.84 -9.35 -13.89
N VAL A 78 8.61 -8.10 -14.28
CA VAL A 78 8.06 -7.06 -13.42
C VAL A 78 6.56 -6.93 -13.66
N GLU A 79 5.78 -7.22 -12.62
CA GLU A 79 4.34 -7.02 -12.66
C GLU A 79 3.96 -5.52 -12.60
N GLY A 80 2.78 -5.20 -13.13
CA GLY A 80 2.19 -3.87 -12.98
C GLY A 80 2.26 -2.96 -14.20
N PHE A 81 2.89 -3.35 -15.32
CA PHE A 81 2.92 -2.54 -16.55
C PHE A 81 1.84 -2.88 -17.59
N SER A 82 0.66 -3.35 -17.15
CA SER A 82 -0.48 -3.48 -18.07
C SER A 82 -1.07 -2.12 -18.45
N PRO A 83 -1.69 -1.95 -19.64
CA PRO A 83 -2.30 -0.69 -20.05
C PRO A 83 -3.30 -0.15 -19.01
N ARG A 84 -4.15 -1.04 -18.48
CA ARG A 84 -5.10 -0.70 -17.42
C ARG A 84 -4.39 -0.16 -16.17
N ASN A 85 -3.24 -0.71 -15.81
CA ASN A 85 -2.52 -0.26 -14.63
C ASN A 85 -1.82 1.09 -14.85
N LEU A 86 -1.30 1.37 -16.05
CA LEU A 86 -0.79 2.71 -16.38
C LEU A 86 -1.89 3.78 -16.26
N TRP A 87 -3.10 3.50 -16.75
CA TRP A 87 -4.26 4.37 -16.53
C TRP A 87 -4.60 4.55 -15.05
N ARG A 88 -4.41 3.50 -14.24
CA ARG A 88 -4.59 3.57 -12.79
C ARG A 88 -3.48 4.38 -12.11
N MET A 89 -2.22 4.28 -12.56
CA MET A 89 -1.10 5.13 -12.10
C MET A 89 -1.36 6.61 -12.39
N ARG A 90 -1.85 6.91 -13.60
CA ARG A 90 -2.32 8.26 -13.95
C ARG A 90 -3.41 8.76 -13.00
N ALA A 91 -4.43 7.94 -12.74
CA ALA A 91 -5.50 8.28 -11.80
C ALA A 91 -4.97 8.45 -10.36
N PHE A 92 -4.00 7.64 -9.96
CA PHE A 92 -3.32 7.72 -8.66
C PHE A 92 -2.59 9.04 -8.49
N TYR A 93 -1.79 9.45 -9.48
CA TYR A 93 -1.13 10.76 -9.47
C TYR A 93 -2.15 11.90 -9.38
N LEU A 94 -3.20 11.91 -10.21
CA LEU A 94 -4.23 12.95 -10.18
C LEU A 94 -4.98 13.01 -8.85
N ALA A 95 -5.20 11.86 -8.21
CA ALA A 95 -5.91 11.76 -6.94
C ALA A 95 -5.09 12.27 -5.74
N TRP A 96 -3.77 12.26 -5.82
CA TRP A 96 -2.88 12.52 -4.67
C TRP A 96 -1.88 13.65 -4.86
N ARG A 97 -1.67 14.18 -6.07
CA ARG A 97 -0.75 15.28 -6.33
C ARG A 97 -0.94 16.47 -5.40
N GLY A 98 -2.19 16.79 -5.04
CA GLY A 98 -2.52 17.97 -4.24
C GLY A 98 -1.81 19.23 -4.75
N ASP A 99 -1.60 20.19 -3.85
CA ASP A 99 -0.84 21.41 -4.16
C ASP A 99 0.67 21.23 -3.99
N SER A 100 1.10 20.28 -3.14
CA SER A 100 2.53 20.07 -2.86
C SER A 100 3.23 19.19 -3.89
N GLY A 101 2.51 18.42 -4.70
CA GLY A 101 3.08 17.41 -5.59
C GLY A 101 3.68 16.20 -4.87
N ILE A 102 3.54 16.11 -3.54
CA ILE A 102 4.18 15.07 -2.71
C ILE A 102 3.15 14.02 -2.33
N LEU A 103 3.47 12.75 -2.62
CA LEU A 103 2.66 11.61 -2.23
C LEU A 103 2.62 11.49 -0.68
N PRO A 104 1.43 11.43 -0.05
CA PRO A 104 1.35 11.27 1.40
C PRO A 104 1.96 9.94 1.86
N GLN A 105 2.69 9.96 2.98
CA GLN A 105 3.36 8.76 3.52
C GLN A 105 2.37 7.60 3.76
N SER A 106 1.19 7.88 4.31
CA SER A 106 0.17 6.85 4.56
C SER A 106 -0.34 6.17 3.29
N VAL A 107 -0.20 6.84 2.14
CA VAL A 107 -0.56 6.31 0.82
C VAL A 107 0.63 5.53 0.25
N ALA A 108 1.86 6.02 0.44
CA ALA A 108 3.07 5.38 -0.03
C ALA A 108 3.36 4.04 0.67
N GLU A 109 3.03 3.91 1.96
CA GLU A 109 3.28 2.68 2.73
C GLU A 109 2.19 1.62 2.57
N LEU A 110 1.02 2.00 2.03
CA LEU A 110 -0.05 1.07 1.73
C LEU A 110 0.25 0.26 0.46
N PRO A 111 -0.07 -1.05 0.43
CA PRO A 111 0.03 -1.84 -0.79
C PRO A 111 -0.80 -1.28 -1.94
N TRP A 112 -0.40 -1.55 -3.18
CA TRP A 112 -1.10 -1.07 -4.38
C TRP A 112 -2.59 -1.41 -4.38
N GLY A 113 -2.96 -2.59 -3.88
CA GLY A 113 -4.35 -3.03 -3.79
C GLY A 113 -5.21 -2.15 -2.88
N HIS A 114 -4.67 -1.66 -1.77
CA HIS A 114 -5.37 -0.71 -0.88
C HIS A 114 -5.55 0.64 -1.56
N ASN A 115 -4.50 1.13 -2.22
CA ASN A 115 -4.56 2.35 -3.00
C ASN A 115 -5.60 2.25 -4.12
N GLY A 116 -5.69 1.10 -4.81
CA GLY A 116 -6.76 0.83 -5.77
C GLY A 116 -8.16 0.96 -5.18
N VAL A 117 -8.41 0.39 -4.00
CA VAL A 117 -9.70 0.51 -3.30
C VAL A 117 -10.02 1.97 -2.96
N LEU A 118 -9.04 2.72 -2.46
CA LEU A 118 -9.19 4.14 -2.12
C LEU A 118 -9.54 4.99 -3.34
N LEU A 119 -8.90 4.73 -4.49
CA LEU A 119 -9.18 5.43 -5.75
C LEU A 119 -10.56 5.08 -6.31
N GLU A 120 -10.94 3.81 -6.27
CA GLU A 120 -12.18 3.31 -6.89
C GLU A 120 -13.42 3.71 -6.09
N LYS A 121 -13.33 3.74 -4.76
CA LYS A 121 -14.50 3.94 -3.88
C LYS A 121 -14.67 5.34 -3.34
N LEU A 122 -13.62 6.16 -3.30
CA LEU A 122 -13.66 7.48 -2.68
C LEU A 122 -13.28 8.57 -3.68
N ARG A 123 -14.18 9.54 -3.85
CA ARG A 123 -13.95 10.72 -4.70
C ARG A 123 -13.32 11.87 -3.94
N ASP A 124 -13.74 12.06 -2.69
CA ASP A 124 -13.32 13.13 -1.81
C ASP A 124 -11.91 12.87 -1.23
N VAL A 125 -11.01 13.84 -1.35
CA VAL A 125 -9.62 13.75 -0.89
C VAL A 125 -9.51 13.63 0.64
N PRO A 126 -10.21 14.48 1.45
CA PRO A 126 -10.26 14.31 2.90
C PRO A 126 -10.66 12.91 3.34
N ALA A 127 -11.77 12.36 2.84
CA ALA A 127 -12.21 11.01 3.17
C ALA A 127 -11.17 9.96 2.75
N ARG A 128 -10.59 10.09 1.55
CA ARG A 128 -9.55 9.18 1.06
C ARG A 128 -8.32 9.18 1.96
N ARG A 129 -7.86 10.36 2.39
CA ARG A 129 -6.73 10.51 3.32
C ARG A 129 -7.04 9.91 4.68
N TRP A 130 -8.25 10.14 5.21
CA TRP A 130 -8.65 9.58 6.50
C TRP A 130 -8.61 8.04 6.50
N TYR A 131 -9.17 7.40 5.46
CA TYR A 131 -9.12 5.95 5.34
C TYR A 131 -7.71 5.42 5.11
N ALA A 132 -6.87 6.11 4.34
CA ALA A 132 -5.48 5.71 4.14
C ALA A 132 -4.70 5.68 5.47
N VAL A 133 -4.85 6.74 6.27
CA VAL A 133 -4.20 6.83 7.58
C VAL A 133 -4.71 5.75 8.52
N ASN A 134 -6.03 5.61 8.67
CA ASN A 134 -6.59 4.59 9.58
C ASN A 134 -6.29 3.15 9.13
N ALA A 135 -6.24 2.89 7.83
CA ALA A 135 -5.86 1.58 7.31
C ALA A 135 -4.43 1.20 7.69
N LEU A 136 -3.52 2.17 7.64
CA LEU A 136 -2.13 1.96 8.02
C LEU A 136 -1.99 1.86 9.54
N GLU A 137 -2.55 2.80 10.31
CA GLU A 137 -2.45 2.83 11.77
C GLU A 137 -3.08 1.60 12.43
N ARG A 138 -4.27 1.19 11.96
CA ARG A 138 -5.01 0.05 12.53
C ARG A 138 -4.68 -1.26 11.84
N GLY A 139 -3.83 -1.23 10.80
CA GLY A 139 -3.40 -2.39 10.04
C GLY A 139 -4.55 -3.15 9.37
N TRP A 140 -5.46 -2.42 8.70
CA TRP A 140 -6.58 -3.03 7.99
C TRP A 140 -6.13 -3.79 6.75
N SER A 141 -6.63 -5.02 6.60
CA SER A 141 -6.60 -5.71 5.31
C SER A 141 -7.35 -4.93 4.23
N ARG A 142 -7.09 -5.25 2.97
CA ARG A 142 -7.87 -4.70 1.84
C ARG A 142 -9.37 -4.97 1.98
N ALA A 143 -9.73 -6.12 2.54
CA ALA A 143 -11.12 -6.51 2.82
C ALA A 143 -11.73 -5.68 3.95
N ALA A 144 -11.03 -5.52 5.07
CA ALA A 144 -11.46 -4.68 6.18
C ALA A 144 -11.61 -3.21 5.73
N LEU A 145 -10.63 -2.65 5.01
CA LEU A 145 -10.72 -1.32 4.42
C LEU A 145 -11.99 -1.17 3.54
N THR A 146 -12.24 -2.15 2.68
CA THR A 146 -13.44 -2.16 1.83
C THR A 146 -14.72 -2.16 2.65
N ALA A 147 -14.79 -3.00 3.70
CA ALA A 147 -15.94 -3.08 4.60
C ALA A 147 -16.16 -1.76 5.36
N HIS A 148 -15.09 -1.15 5.86
CA HIS A 148 -15.16 0.13 6.58
C HIS A 148 -15.61 1.28 5.67
N ILE A 149 -15.15 1.33 4.43
CA ILE A 149 -15.62 2.29 3.42
C ILE A 149 -17.12 2.09 3.14
N ASN A 150 -17.54 0.85 2.87
CA ASN A 150 -18.94 0.55 2.58
C ASN A 150 -19.86 0.89 3.77
N GLY A 151 -19.39 0.61 5.00
CA GLY A 151 -20.06 0.96 6.25
C GLY A 151 -19.87 2.41 6.71
N ARG A 152 -19.28 3.27 5.85
CA ARG A 152 -19.07 4.71 6.09
C ARG A 152 -18.47 5.02 7.47
N LEU A 153 -17.48 4.23 7.90
CA LEU A 153 -16.87 4.38 9.23
C LEU A 153 -16.40 5.82 9.51
N HIS A 154 -15.79 6.47 8.52
CA HIS A 154 -15.38 7.88 8.60
C HIS A 154 -16.50 8.84 9.04
N GLN A 155 -17.75 8.61 8.62
CA GLN A 155 -18.88 9.45 9.02
C GLN A 155 -19.34 9.17 10.45
N ARG A 156 -19.12 7.96 10.95
CA ARG A 156 -19.53 7.53 12.29
C ARG A 156 -18.53 7.94 13.37
N GLU A 157 -17.24 7.89 13.07
CA GLU A 157 -16.16 8.28 14.01
C GLU A 157 -15.84 9.79 13.95
N GLY A 158 -16.34 10.51 12.95
CA GLY A 158 -16.03 11.92 12.74
C GLY A 158 -14.61 12.18 12.21
N MET A 159 -14.32 13.43 11.87
CA MET A 159 -13.00 13.86 11.36
C MET A 159 -12.00 14.10 12.50
N ALA A 160 -11.79 13.10 13.36
CA ALA A 160 -10.66 13.18 14.29
C ALA A 160 -9.36 13.19 13.48
N ILE A 161 -8.53 14.22 13.68
CA ILE A 161 -7.19 14.30 13.12
C ILE A 161 -6.38 13.22 13.86
N SER A 162 -6.16 12.09 13.19
CA SER A 162 -5.24 11.08 13.70
C SER A 162 -3.83 11.69 13.70
N ASN A 163 -3.20 11.75 14.86
CA ASN A 163 -1.81 12.17 15.01
C ASN A 163 -0.90 11.07 14.46
N PHE A 164 -0.86 10.93 13.13
CA PHE A 164 -0.06 9.93 12.44
C PHE A 164 1.42 10.29 12.56
N ALA A 165 2.11 9.69 13.52
CA ALA A 165 3.55 9.78 13.67
C ALA A 165 4.22 8.53 13.05
N GLY A 166 4.11 8.37 11.73
CA GLY A 166 4.94 7.43 10.95
C GLY A 166 5.05 6.00 11.49
N ALA A 167 3.99 5.48 12.13
CA ALA A 167 4.03 4.21 12.83
C ALA A 167 3.75 3.05 11.87
N LEU A 168 4.59 2.02 11.92
CA LEU A 168 4.30 0.75 11.27
C LEU A 168 3.00 0.15 11.84
N PRO A 169 2.21 -0.59 11.03
CA PRO A 169 1.00 -1.23 11.52
C PRO A 169 1.31 -2.22 12.66
N PRO A 170 0.32 -2.56 13.50
CA PRO A 170 0.51 -3.54 14.55
C PRO A 170 0.99 -4.88 13.99
N LEU A 171 1.94 -5.55 14.67
CA LEU A 171 2.56 -6.80 14.19
C LEU A 171 1.56 -7.94 13.98
N THR A 172 0.45 -7.92 14.70
CA THR A 172 -0.61 -8.93 14.62
C THR A 172 -1.74 -8.53 13.69
N SER A 173 -1.69 -7.34 13.07
CA SER A 173 -2.76 -6.83 12.22
C SER A 173 -2.89 -7.60 10.91
N ASP A 174 -4.08 -7.56 10.30
CA ASP A 174 -4.32 -8.23 9.02
C ASP A 174 -3.41 -7.68 7.91
N LEU A 175 -3.11 -6.37 7.93
CA LEU A 175 -2.20 -5.75 6.96
C LEU A 175 -0.79 -6.34 7.06
N ALA A 176 -0.28 -6.56 8.29
CA ALA A 176 1.01 -7.18 8.51
C ALA A 176 1.05 -8.65 8.04
N GLN A 177 -0.09 -9.34 8.02
CA GLN A 177 -0.21 -10.72 7.53
C GLN A 177 -0.37 -10.82 6.01
N GLN A 178 -0.82 -9.75 5.34
CA GLN A 178 -0.93 -9.68 3.87
C GLN A 178 0.38 -9.30 3.18
N ALA A 179 1.38 -8.90 3.95
CA ALA A 179 2.66 -8.40 3.50
C ALA A 179 3.68 -9.49 3.13
N THR A 180 3.31 -10.77 3.17
CA THR A 180 4.17 -11.92 2.79
C THR A 180 3.83 -12.46 1.42
#